data_AF-A0A763L9R5-F1
#
_entry.id   AF-A0A763L9R5-F1
#
_cell.length_a   1.000
_cell.length_b   1.000
_cell.length_c   1.000
_cell.angle_alpha   90.00
_cell.angle_beta   90.00
_cell.angle_gamma   90.00
#
_symmetry.space_group_name_H-M   'P 1'
#
loop_
_entity.id
_entity.type
_entity.pdbx_description
1 polymer ?
#
loop_
_entity_poly.entity_id
_entity_poly.type
_entity_poly.pdbx_seq_one_letter_code
_entity_poly.pdbx_strand_id
1 'polypeptide(L)'
;ENIVKTDSVVTIYNLVLNADFLTVIPCDMTTPFGSNQFITIPIQDTLPVARYAAVWSKNYRIKKAASVLVELAKQYSSYNGCRRRQLIEIE
;
A
#
# COMPACT_ATOMS: atom_id res chain seq x y z
N GLU A 1 -1.89 14.12 -22.72
CA GLU A 1 -1.64 13.71 -21.32
C GLU A 1 -0.52 12.69 -21.28
N ASN A 2 0.34 12.74 -20.25
CA ASN A 2 1.51 11.86 -20.14
C ASN A 2 1.25 10.80 -19.05
N ILE A 3 1.22 9.52 -19.44
CA ILE A 3 1.14 8.41 -18.49
C ILE A 3 2.56 7.95 -18.17
N VAL A 4 2.99 8.15 -16.92
CA VAL A 4 4.30 7.70 -16.44
C VAL A 4 4.13 6.35 -15.75
N LYS A 5 4.88 5.34 -16.21
CA LYS A 5 4.93 4.02 -15.58
C LYS A 5 6.20 3.93 -14.74
N THR A 6 6.05 3.68 -13.45
CA THR A 6 7.17 3.47 -12.53
C THR A 6 6.76 2.49 -11.43
N ASP A 7 7.73 1.73 -10.95
CA ASP A 7 7.65 0.82 -9.80
C ASP A 7 8.23 1.43 -8.52
N SER A 8 8.76 2.66 -8.62
CA SER A 8 9.34 3.39 -7.49
C SER A 8 8.28 4.21 -6.77
N VAL A 9 7.92 3.76 -5.57
CA VAL A 9 7.00 4.47 -4.66
C VAL A 9 7.48 5.89 -4.35
N VAL A 10 8.79 6.08 -4.18
CA VAL A 10 9.37 7.42 -3.93
C VAL A 10 9.17 8.34 -5.14
N THR A 11 9.38 7.81 -6.34
CA THR A 11 9.18 8.58 -7.58
C THR A 11 7.72 8.96 -7.76
N ILE A 12 6.78 8.04 -7.47
CA ILE A 12 5.35 8.31 -7.50
C ILE A 12 5.01 9.52 -6.61
N TYR A 13 5.42 9.52 -5.34
CA TYR A 13 5.10 10.63 -4.44
C TYR A 13 5.75 11.95 -4.84
N ASN A 14 6.98 11.91 -5.35
CA ASN A 14 7.63 13.13 -5.82
C ASN A 14 6.90 13.76 -7.01
N LEU A 15 6.39 12.95 -7.94
CA LEU A 15 5.60 13.43 -9.07
C LEU A 15 4.27 14.01 -8.62
N VAL A 16 3.59 13.35 -7.67
CA VAL A 16 2.33 13.85 -7.10
C VAL A 16 2.55 15.17 -6.37
N LEU A 17 3.61 15.27 -5.57
CA LEU A 17 3.88 16.45 -4.75
C LEU A 17 4.38 17.64 -5.56
N ASN A 18 5.24 17.41 -6.56
CA ASN A 18 6.03 18.48 -7.20
C ASN A 18 5.74 18.66 -8.70
N ALA A 19 4.96 17.79 -9.34
CA ALA A 19 4.80 17.80 -10.81
C ALA A 19 3.34 17.64 -11.28
N ASP A 20 2.35 17.84 -10.39
CA ASP A 20 0.92 17.82 -10.72
C ASP A 20 0.44 16.50 -11.35
N PHE A 21 0.95 15.38 -10.84
CA PHE A 21 0.48 14.04 -11.23
C PHE A 21 -0.54 13.49 -10.23
N LEU A 22 -1.54 12.76 -10.74
CA LEU A 22 -2.40 11.89 -9.96
C LEU A 22 -1.89 10.45 -10.01
N THR A 23 -2.02 9.71 -8.91
CA THR A 23 -1.66 8.28 -8.83
C THR A 23 -2.74 7.47 -8.14
N VAL A 24 -2.79 6.18 -8.45
CA VAL A 24 -3.63 5.18 -7.78
C VAL A 24 -2.73 4.21 -7.05
N ILE A 25 -2.87 4.13 -5.73
CA ILE A 25 -2.07 3.28 -4.85
C ILE A 25 -2.99 2.53 -3.87
N PRO A 26 -2.52 1.39 -3.30
CA PRO A 26 -3.21 0.74 -2.19
C PRO A 26 -3.52 1.72 -1.05
N CYS A 27 -4.69 1.60 -0.44
CA CYS A 27 -5.14 2.48 0.65
C CYS A 27 -4.15 2.52 1.83
N ASP A 28 -3.48 1.40 2.11
CA ASP A 28 -2.48 1.31 3.19
C ASP A 28 -1.21 2.13 2.90
N MET A 29 -1.09 2.72 1.71
CA MET A 29 0.01 3.59 1.31
C MET A 29 -0.38 5.09 1.25
N THR A 30 -1.62 5.49 1.55
CA THR A 30 -2.06 6.89 1.38
C THR A 30 -1.34 7.92 2.26
N THR A 31 -0.71 7.48 3.36
CA THR A 31 0.09 8.34 4.26
C THR A 31 1.57 7.97 4.19
N PRO A 32 2.28 8.30 3.09
CA PRO A 32 3.70 8.02 3.01
C PRO A 32 4.47 8.83 4.04
N PHE A 33 5.36 8.16 4.78
CA PHE A 33 6.26 8.77 5.75
C PHE A 33 5.54 9.59 6.86
N GLY A 34 4.24 9.38 7.07
CA GLY A 34 3.45 10.13 8.03
C GLY A 34 3.23 11.61 7.66
N SER A 35 3.28 11.96 6.37
CA SER A 35 3.03 13.33 5.92
C SER A 35 1.54 13.61 5.67
N ASN A 36 1.13 14.86 5.90
CA ASN A 36 -0.23 15.35 5.66
C ASN A 36 -0.33 16.19 4.37
N GLN A 37 0.61 16.00 3.44
CA GLN A 37 0.73 16.82 2.23
C GLN A 37 -0.09 16.27 1.05
N PHE A 38 -0.70 15.11 1.21
CA PHE A 38 -1.48 14.43 0.18
C PHE A 38 -2.96 14.41 0.54
N ILE A 39 -3.81 14.58 -0.45
CA ILE A 39 -5.25 14.36 -0.33
C ILE A 39 -5.62 13.01 -0.94
N THR A 40 -6.61 12.33 -0.38
CA THR A 40 -7.15 11.09 -0.94
C THR A 40 -8.46 11.41 -1.65
N ILE A 41 -8.56 11.02 -2.93
CA ILE A 41 -9.78 11.15 -3.72
C ILE A 41 -10.52 9.80 -3.64
N PRO A 42 -11.77 9.73 -3.17
CA PRO A 42 -12.51 8.49 -3.11
C PRO A 42 -12.83 7.98 -4.52
N ILE A 43 -12.66 6.68 -4.73
CA ILE A 43 -12.98 6.00 -5.99
C ILE A 43 -14.29 5.24 -5.77
N GLN A 44 -15.31 5.56 -6.55
CA GLN A 44 -16.66 4.97 -6.41
C GLN A 44 -16.71 3.53 -6.93
N ASP A 45 -15.80 3.16 -7.84
CA ASP A 45 -15.72 1.83 -8.42
C ASP A 45 -14.93 0.83 -7.56
N THR A 46 -15.26 -0.45 -7.70
CA THR A 46 -14.52 -1.54 -7.05
C THR A 46 -13.19 -1.78 -7.77
N LEU A 47 -12.09 -1.32 -7.16
CA LEU A 47 -10.73 -1.63 -7.61
C LEU A 47 -10.26 -3.01 -7.12
N PRO A 48 -9.33 -3.66 -7.84
CA PRO A 48 -8.75 -4.91 -7.38
C PRO A 48 -8.02 -4.74 -6.04
N VAL A 49 -8.28 -5.64 -5.10
CA VAL A 49 -7.62 -5.64 -3.80
C VAL A 49 -6.15 -6.03 -3.96
N ALA A 50 -5.25 -5.21 -3.42
CA ALA A 50 -3.81 -5.50 -3.40
C ALA A 50 -3.55 -6.82 -2.64
N ARG A 51 -2.87 -7.77 -3.29
CA ARG A 51 -2.47 -9.07 -2.72
C ARG A 51 -0.97 -9.07 -2.45
N TYR A 52 -0.59 -9.33 -1.21
CA TYR A 52 0.81 -9.38 -0.79
C TYR A 52 1.31 -10.82 -0.69
N ALA A 53 2.59 -11.04 -0.99
CA ALA A 53 3.27 -12.32 -0.83
C ALA A 53 4.67 -12.11 -0.22
N ALA A 54 5.06 -12.99 0.70
CA ALA A 54 6.44 -13.05 1.18
C ALA A 54 7.27 -13.88 0.20
N VAL A 55 8.34 -13.30 -0.33
CA VAL A 55 9.25 -13.97 -1.25
C VAL A 55 10.58 -14.23 -0.55
N TRP A 56 11.06 -15.48 -0.63
CA TRP A 56 12.34 -15.89 -0.07
C TRP A 56 13.12 -16.70 -1.09
N SER A 57 14.45 -16.58 -1.09
CA SER A 57 15.29 -17.32 -2.03
C SER A 57 15.41 -18.78 -1.62
N LYS A 58 15.14 -19.69 -2.57
CA LYS A 58 15.31 -21.14 -2.39
C LYS A 58 16.75 -21.57 -2.08
N ASN A 59 17.73 -20.69 -2.33
CA ASN A 59 19.13 -20.96 -2.08
C ASN A 59 19.51 -20.90 -0.60
N TYR A 60 18.61 -20.42 0.28
CA TYR A 60 18.88 -20.25 1.69
C TYR A 60 17.78 -20.90 2.55
N ARG A 61 18.20 -21.54 3.65
CA ARG A 61 17.25 -21.97 4.69
C ARG A 61 16.59 -20.75 5.31
N ILE A 62 15.27 -20.83 5.53
CA ILE A 62 14.54 -19.76 6.18
C ILE A 62 15.04 -19.59 7.62
N LYS A 63 15.40 -18.37 7.98
CA LYS A 63 15.85 -18.05 9.34
C LYS A 63 14.63 -17.84 10.24
N LYS A 64 14.79 -18.07 11.55
CA LYS A 64 13.74 -17.82 12.55
C LYS A 64 13.18 -16.39 12.47
N ALA A 65 14.03 -15.39 12.23
CA ALA A 65 13.56 -14.01 12.07
C ALA A 65 12.61 -13.83 10.87
N ALA A 66 12.89 -14.52 9.75
CA ALA A 66 12.05 -14.45 8.56
C ALA A 66 10.70 -15.17 8.79
N SER A 67 10.68 -16.31 9.51
CA SER A 67 9.43 -16.97 9.86
C SER A 67 8.57 -16.11 10.80
N VAL A 68 9.19 -15.47 11.80
CA VAL A 68 8.49 -14.53 12.70
C VAL A 68 7.89 -13.37 11.90
N LEU A 69 8.61 -12.80 10.93
CA LEU A 69 8.07 -11.74 10.08
C LEU A 69 6.82 -12.17 9.31
N VAL A 70 6.80 -13.40 8.78
CA VAL A 70 5.64 -13.95 8.08
C VAL A 70 4.45 -14.14 9.03
N GLU A 71 4.69 -14.57 10.27
CA GLU A 71 3.65 -14.70 11.29
C GLU A 71 3.08 -13.33 11.69
N LEU A 72 3.94 -12.34 11.90
CA LEU A 72 3.51 -10.97 12.17
C LEU A 72 2.66 -10.43 11.02
N ALA A 73 3.10 -10.61 9.77
CA ALA A 73 2.32 -10.18 8.61
C ALA A 73 0.91 -10.82 8.56
N LYS A 74 0.79 -12.10 8.93
CA LYS A 74 -0.52 -12.78 9.04
C LYS A 74 -1.39 -12.16 10.13
N GLN A 75 -0.83 -11.88 11.31
CA GLN A 75 -1.56 -11.25 12.42
C GLN A 75 -2.06 -9.84 12.05
N TYR A 76 -1.23 -9.03 11.39
CA TYR A 76 -1.64 -7.70 10.90
C TYR A 76 -2.77 -7.80 9.87
N SER A 77 -2.76 -8.81 8.99
CA SER A 77 -3.84 -9.01 8.02
C SER A 77 -5.19 -9.29 8.67
N SER A 78 -5.22 -10.07 9.77
CA SER A 78 -6.45 -10.33 10.52
C SER A 78 -6.99 -9.10 11.24
N TYR A 79 -6.12 -8.20 11.69
CA TYR A 79 -6.52 -6.98 12.41
C TYR A 79 -7.09 -5.90 11.48
N ASN A 80 -6.50 -5.73 10.29
CA ASN A 80 -6.92 -4.71 9.32
C ASN A 80 -8.23 -5.04 8.57
N GLY A 81 -8.67 -6.32 8.58
CA GLY A 81 -9.97 -6.72 8.04
C GLY A 81 -11.17 -6.03 8.72
N CYS A 82 -11.06 -5.69 10.01
CA CYS A 82 -12.10 -4.96 10.75
C CYS A 82 -12.14 -3.46 10.43
N ARG A 83 -10.98 -2.82 10.21
CA ARG A 83 -10.91 -1.36 9.96
C ARG A 83 -11.35 -0.96 8.55
N ARG A 84 -11.14 -1.81 7.54
CA ARG A 84 -11.54 -1.51 6.15
C ARG A 84 -13.06 -1.38 5.96
N ARG A 85 -13.89 -1.90 6.87
CA ARG A 85 -15.36 -1.72 6.81
C ARG A 85 -15.84 -0.37 7.35
N GLN A 86 -15.04 0.33 8.15
CA GLN A 86 -15.47 1.57 8.83
C GLN A 86 -15.21 2.84 8.01
N LEU A 87 -14.44 2.78 6.92
CA LEU A 87 -14.17 3.96 6.08
C LEU A 87 -15.28 4.24 5.04
N ILE A 88 -16.31 3.38 4.97
CA ILE A 88 -17.48 3.52 4.10
C ILE A 88 -18.64 4.12 4.91
N GLU A 89 -18.42 5.21 5.61
CA GLU A 89 -19.51 6.00 6.20
C GLU A 89 -19.00 7.43 6.37
N ILE A 90 -19.24 8.25 5.35
CA ILE A 90 -19.24 9.70 5.48
C ILE A 90 -20.46 10.17 4.67
N GLU A 91 -21.46 10.69 5.39
CA GLU A 91 -22.61 11.46 4.86
C GLU A 91 -22.17 12.66 4.03
#